data_AF-A0A7R8UWC6-F1
#
_entry.id   AF-A0A7R8UWC6-F1
#
_cell.length_a   1.000
_cell.length_b   1.000
_cell.length_c   1.000
_cell.angle_alpha   90.00
_cell.angle_beta   90.00
_cell.angle_gamma   90.00
#
_symmetry.space_group_name_H-M   'P 1'
#
loop_
_entity.id
_entity.type
_entity.pdbx_description
1 polymer ?
#
loop_
_entity_poly.entity_id
_entity_poly.type
_entity_poly.pdbx_seq_one_letter_code
_entity_poly.pdbx_strand_id
1 'polypeptide(L)'
;MEYFSKFSKKHDNSPDVVGSITRNKKPVINLRGFWEKGLESFQQYIAPNLKAEWTLLWDYRPMSKDREDYYYFSEYVAQFNELESCIAPTDSKLRPDIRNLENDKIKIGNTHKRR
;
A
#
# COMPACT_ATOMS: atom_id res chain seq x y z
N MET A 1 2.65 -21.03 21.33
CA MET A 1 3.63 -20.01 20.95
C MET A 1 2.86 -18.83 20.39
N GLU A 2 2.61 -17.83 21.23
CA GLU A 2 1.87 -16.63 20.83
C GLU A 2 2.87 -15.63 20.23
N TYR A 3 2.71 -15.31 18.95
CA TYR A 3 3.46 -14.25 18.31
C TYR A 3 2.87 -12.90 18.76
N PHE A 4 3.50 -12.28 19.76
CA PHE A 4 3.22 -10.90 20.13
C PHE A 4 3.83 -9.95 19.08
N SER A 5 3.03 -9.58 18.08
CA SER A 5 3.33 -8.39 17.28
C SER A 5 2.97 -7.16 18.11
N LYS A 6 3.94 -6.56 18.80
CA LYS A 6 3.80 -5.25 19.45
C LYS A 6 3.89 -4.14 18.40
N PHE A 7 2.86 -3.99 17.57
CA PHE A 7 2.55 -2.66 17.05
C PHE A 7 1.84 -1.92 18.18
N SER A 8 2.53 -0.95 18.77
CA SER A 8 1.89 -0.01 19.69
C SER A 8 0.75 0.66 18.94
N LYS A 9 -0.51 0.32 19.28
CA LYS A 9 -1.66 1.13 18.89
C LYS A 9 -1.39 2.52 19.44
N LYS A 10 -0.96 3.45 18.59
CA LYS A 10 -1.07 4.87 18.91
C LYS A 10 -2.56 5.13 19.13
N HIS A 11 -2.93 5.31 20.40
CA HIS A 11 -4.27 5.68 20.83
C HIS A 11 -4.52 7.19 20.64
N ASP A 12 -4.05 7.74 19.52
CA ASP A 12 -4.31 9.12 19.16
C ASP A 12 -4.86 9.13 17.73
N ASN A 13 -6.04 9.70 17.53
CA ASN A 13 -6.60 9.97 16.21
C ASN A 13 -5.80 11.06 15.46
N SER A 14 -4.60 11.42 15.96
CA SER A 14 -3.65 12.27 15.28
C SER A 14 -3.19 11.66 13.96
N PRO A 15 -3.10 12.45 12.87
CA PRO A 15 -2.57 11.98 11.60
C PRO A 15 -1.11 11.51 11.74
N ASP A 16 -0.79 10.32 11.23
CA ASP A 16 0.58 9.80 11.19
C ASP A 16 1.45 10.47 10.13
N VAL A 17 0.83 11.14 9.15
CA VAL A 17 1.51 11.88 8.08
C VAL A 17 1.13 13.34 8.18
N VAL A 18 2.11 14.20 8.40
CA VAL A 18 1.95 15.66 8.38
C VAL A 18 3.11 16.26 7.61
N GLY A 19 2.84 17.21 6.72
CA GLY A 19 3.86 17.86 5.91
C GLY A 19 3.42 19.21 5.39
N SER A 20 4.33 19.94 4.75
CA SER A 20 4.00 21.18 4.04
C SER A 20 4.82 21.32 2.77
N ILE A 21 4.19 21.88 1.73
CA ILE A 21 4.84 22.27 0.48
C ILE A 21 5.14 23.76 0.58
N THR A 22 6.41 24.12 0.41
CA THR A 22 6.88 25.49 0.55
C THR A 22 7.24 26.11 -0.80
N ARG A 23 6.97 27.41 -0.94
CA ARG A 23 7.42 28.25 -2.05
C ARG A 23 8.15 29.44 -1.45
N ASN A 24 9.40 29.68 -1.86
CA ASN A 24 10.24 30.75 -1.31
C ASN A 24 10.33 30.71 0.23
N LYS A 25 10.52 29.51 0.80
CA LYS A 25 10.56 29.25 2.27
C LYS A 25 9.27 29.58 3.03
N LYS A 26 8.16 29.88 2.34
CA LYS A 26 6.84 30.05 2.95
C LYS A 26 5.98 28.82 2.67
N PRO A 27 5.32 28.23 3.69
CA PRO A 27 4.37 27.16 3.45
C PRO A 27 3.21 27.68 2.61
N VAL A 28 2.82 26.92 1.60
CA VAL A 28 1.68 27.26 0.70
C VAL A 28 0.58 26.22 0.83
N ILE A 29 0.96 24.95 1.01
CA ILE A 29 0.04 23.83 1.15
C ILE A 29 0.46 23.02 2.38
N ASN A 30 -0.50 22.69 3.22
CA ASN A 30 -0.34 21.74 4.32
C ASN A 30 -0.88 20.38 3.90
N LEU A 31 -0.20 19.31 4.28
CA LEU A 31 -0.58 17.93 4.04
C LEU A 31 -0.85 17.25 5.38
N ARG A 32 -1.92 16.47 5.46
CA ARG A 32 -2.20 15.62 6.61
C ARG A 32 -2.82 14.30 6.18
N GLY A 33 -2.65 13.25 6.97
CA GLY A 33 -3.33 12.00 6.71
C GLY A 33 -2.79 10.82 7.49
N PHE A 34 -3.22 9.63 7.08
CA PHE A 34 -2.73 8.36 7.57
C PHE A 34 -2.24 7.56 6.37
N TRP A 35 -1.01 7.06 6.43
CA TRP A 35 -0.41 6.32 5.31
C TRP A 35 -1.23 5.06 4.94
N GLU A 36 -2.03 4.53 5.86
CA GLU A 36 -2.95 3.40 5.62
C GLU A 36 -4.34 3.80 5.07
N LYS A 37 -4.74 5.07 5.14
CA LYS A 37 -6.13 5.48 4.88
C LYS A 37 -6.28 6.54 3.80
N GLY A 38 -5.42 7.55 3.81
CA GLY A 38 -5.62 8.68 2.90
C GLY A 38 -4.72 9.86 3.22
N LEU A 39 -4.56 10.74 2.25
CA LEU A 39 -3.82 11.98 2.34
C LEU A 39 -4.71 13.13 1.88
N GLU A 40 -4.77 14.19 2.67
CA GLU A 40 -5.50 15.41 2.39
C GLU A 40 -4.54 16.60 2.31
N SER A 41 -4.94 17.62 1.58
CA SER A 41 -4.23 18.89 1.50
C SER A 41 -5.10 20.08 1.85
N PHE A 42 -4.46 21.13 2.35
CA PHE A 42 -5.08 22.41 2.63
C PHE A 42 -4.21 23.53 2.08
N GLN A 43 -4.76 24.31 1.14
CA GLN A 43 -4.07 25.46 0.59
C GLN A 43 -4.27 26.67 1.51
N GLN A 44 -3.17 27.21 2.04
CA GLN A 44 -3.21 28.28 3.04
C GLN A 44 -3.61 29.64 2.45
N TYR A 45 -3.26 29.88 1.18
CA TYR A 45 -3.57 31.12 0.49
C TYR A 45 -4.50 30.81 -0.68
N ILE A 46 -5.78 31.02 -0.46
CA ILE A 46 -6.80 30.92 -1.49
C ILE A 46 -7.32 32.32 -1.80
N ALA A 47 -7.78 32.54 -3.04
CA ALA A 47 -8.37 33.80 -3.45
C ALA A 47 -9.46 34.26 -2.46
N PRO A 48 -9.65 35.58 -2.25
CA PRO A 48 -10.48 36.13 -1.17
C PRO A 48 -11.94 35.65 -1.11
N ASN A 49 -12.46 35.04 -2.17
CA ASN A 49 -13.84 34.54 -2.27
C ASN A 49 -13.95 33.01 -2.32
N LEU A 50 -12.86 32.27 -2.07
CA LEU A 50 -12.88 30.81 -2.13
C LEU A 50 -12.70 30.24 -0.71
N LYS A 51 -13.62 29.37 -0.31
CA LYS A 51 -13.58 28.70 0.99
C LYS A 51 -12.37 27.76 1.04
N ALA A 52 -11.55 27.90 2.08
CA ALA A 52 -10.45 26.97 2.31
C ALA A 52 -10.96 25.70 2.97
N GLU A 53 -10.89 24.60 2.22
CA GLU A 53 -11.35 23.27 2.62
C GLU A 53 -10.23 22.25 2.44
N TRP A 54 -10.28 21.20 3.24
CA TRP A 54 -9.40 20.05 3.04
C TRP A 54 -9.81 19.32 1.77
N THR A 55 -8.84 19.06 0.90
CA THR A 55 -9.05 18.35 -0.36
C THR A 55 -8.35 17.00 -0.30
N LEU A 56 -9.11 15.92 -0.52
CA LEU A 56 -8.58 14.57 -0.64
C LEU A 56 -7.64 14.47 -1.85
N LEU A 57 -6.39 14.05 -1.60
CA LEU A 57 -5.38 13.84 -2.63
C LEU A 57 -5.21 12.37 -2.99
N TRP A 58 -5.25 11.50 -1.99
CA TRP A 58 -5.09 10.06 -2.14
C TRP A 58 -5.97 9.36 -1.12
N ASP A 59 -6.58 8.26 -1.55
CA ASP A 59 -7.43 7.41 -0.73
C ASP A 59 -6.99 5.96 -0.85
N TYR A 60 -7.14 5.23 0.24
CA TYR A 60 -6.82 3.83 0.30
C TYR A 60 -7.88 3.00 -0.42
N ARG A 61 -7.45 2.00 -1.20
CA ARG A 61 -8.38 1.02 -1.76
C ARG A 61 -8.69 -0.05 -0.72
N PRO A 62 -9.98 -0.31 -0.40
CA PRO A 62 -10.35 -1.31 0.58
C PRO A 62 -9.86 -2.69 0.15
N MET A 63 -9.34 -3.46 1.10
CA MET A 63 -8.92 -4.83 0.84
C MET A 63 -10.12 -5.72 0.52
N SER A 64 -9.86 -6.79 -0.23
CA SER A 64 -10.85 -7.83 -0.46
C SER A 64 -11.26 -8.52 0.85
N LYS A 65 -12.42 -9.19 0.82
CA LYS A 65 -12.98 -9.87 2.00
C LYS A 65 -12.18 -11.13 2.37
N ASP A 66 -11.60 -11.79 1.38
CA ASP A 66 -10.81 -13.02 1.43
C ASP A 66 -9.31 -12.78 1.64
N ARG A 67 -8.89 -11.53 1.89
CA ARG A 67 -7.48 -11.16 2.05
C ARG A 67 -6.72 -12.01 3.07
N GLU A 68 -7.39 -12.53 4.11
CA GLU A 68 -6.75 -13.33 5.17
C GLU A 68 -6.24 -14.67 4.63
N ASP A 69 -6.91 -15.20 3.61
CA ASP A 69 -6.53 -16.44 2.92
C ASP A 69 -5.38 -16.19 1.92
N TYR A 70 -5.20 -14.94 1.49
CA TYR A 70 -4.22 -14.55 0.46
C TYR A 70 -3.19 -13.54 0.98
N TYR A 71 -2.55 -13.87 2.11
CA TYR A 71 -1.41 -13.11 2.67
C TYR A 71 -1.66 -11.62 2.93
N TYR A 72 -2.92 -11.23 3.13
CA TYR A 72 -3.36 -9.83 3.20
C TYR A 72 -2.87 -9.00 2.00
N PHE A 73 -2.84 -9.59 0.82
CA PHE A 73 -2.53 -8.87 -0.40
C PHE A 73 -3.66 -7.94 -0.81
N SER A 74 -3.28 -6.76 -1.30
CA SER A 74 -4.21 -5.93 -2.06
C SER A 74 -4.51 -6.62 -3.38
N GLU A 75 -5.65 -6.30 -3.98
CA GLU A 75 -6.01 -6.78 -5.32
C GLU A 75 -4.88 -6.53 -6.34
N TYR A 76 -4.25 -5.35 -6.25
CA TYR A 76 -3.12 -4.99 -7.10
C TYR A 76 -1.91 -5.92 -6.92
N VAL A 77 -1.58 -6.30 -5.68
CA VAL A 77 -0.47 -7.23 -5.40
C VAL A 77 -0.82 -8.65 -5.87
N ALA A 78 -2.07 -9.09 -5.71
CA ALA A 78 -2.53 -10.39 -6.19
C ALA A 78 -2.36 -10.53 -7.71
N GLN A 79 -2.59 -9.44 -8.46
CA GLN A 79 -2.46 -9.41 -9.91
C GLN A 79 -1.01 -9.48 -10.41
N PHE A 80 -0.01 -9.17 -9.59
CA PHE A 80 1.40 -9.08 -10.04
C PHE A 80 1.94 -10.38 -10.62
N ASN A 81 1.49 -11.51 -10.09
CA ASN A 81 1.96 -12.82 -10.48
C ASN A 81 0.95 -13.61 -11.32
N GLU A 82 -0.07 -12.95 -11.87
CA GLU A 82 -0.94 -13.56 -12.89
C GLU A 82 -0.11 -13.88 -14.15
N LEU A 83 -0.36 -15.04 -14.78
CA LEU A 83 0.38 -15.43 -15.97
C LEU A 83 -0.08 -14.64 -17.19
N GLU A 84 0.86 -14.06 -17.91
CA GLU A 84 0.63 -13.29 -19.12
C GLU A 84 1.30 -13.96 -20.33
N SER A 85 0.75 -13.74 -21.53
CA SER A 85 1.35 -14.22 -22.77
C SER A 85 2.60 -13.40 -23.13
N CYS A 86 3.56 -14.00 -23.83
CA CYS A 86 4.72 -13.31 -24.40
C CYS A 86 5.69 -12.69 -23.38
N ILE A 87 5.77 -13.24 -22.17
CA ILE A 87 6.75 -12.82 -21.16
C ILE A 87 8.13 -13.40 -21.44
N ALA A 88 9.18 -12.67 -21.04
CA ALA A 88 10.55 -13.13 -21.17
C ALA A 88 10.78 -14.41 -20.32
N PRO A 89 11.66 -15.34 -20.74
CA PRO A 89 11.95 -16.55 -19.97
C PRO A 89 12.48 -16.30 -18.54
N THR A 90 12.99 -15.10 -18.28
CA THR A 90 13.54 -14.67 -16.99
C THR A 90 12.55 -13.88 -16.14
N ASP A 91 11.30 -13.72 -16.59
CA ASP A 91 10.28 -13.00 -15.82
C ASP A 91 9.93 -13.77 -14.53
N SER A 92 9.70 -13.03 -13.44
CA SER A 92 9.39 -13.63 -12.13
C SER A 92 8.11 -14.47 -12.15
N LYS A 93 7.15 -14.18 -13.05
CA LYS A 93 5.92 -14.96 -13.23
C LYS A 93 6.15 -16.43 -13.58
N LEU A 94 7.33 -16.74 -14.14
CA LEU A 94 7.75 -18.09 -14.52
C LEU A 94 8.52 -18.81 -13.41
N ARG A 95 8.77 -18.17 -12.26
CA ARG A 95 9.48 -18.81 -11.14
C ARG A 95 8.69 -19.99 -10.57
N PRO A 96 9.22 -21.22 -10.67
CA PRO A 96 8.46 -22.41 -10.32
C PRO A 96 8.26 -22.57 -8.80
N ASP A 97 9.17 -22.05 -7.98
CA ASP A 97 9.04 -22.06 -6.52
C ASP A 97 7.83 -21.23 -6.06
N ILE A 98 7.70 -20.00 -6.58
CA ILE A 98 6.59 -19.09 -6.27
C ILE A 98 5.26 -19.63 -6.83
N ARG A 99 5.24 -20.12 -8.07
CA ARG A 99 4.00 -20.68 -8.66
C ARG A 99 3.49 -21.88 -7.88
N ASN A 100 4.38 -22.76 -7.41
CA ASN A 100 3.99 -23.90 -6.60
C ASN A 100 3.47 -23.46 -5.22
N LEU A 101 4.04 -22.41 -4.61
CA LEU A 101 3.52 -21.84 -3.36
C LEU A 101 2.09 -21.32 -3.53
N GLU A 102 1.80 -20.57 -4.60
CA GLU A 102 0.47 -20.04 -4.89
C GLU A 102 -0.60 -21.11 -5.13
N ASN A 103 -0.19 -22.29 -5.59
CA ASN A 103 -1.08 -23.43 -5.81
C ASN A 103 -1.09 -24.42 -4.62
N ASP A 104 -0.64 -23.97 -3.44
CA ASP A 104 -0.52 -24.78 -2.21
C ASP A 104 0.39 -26.02 -2.31
N LYS A 105 1.25 -26.10 -3.33
CA LYS A 105 2.22 -27.17 -3.55
C LYS A 105 3.54 -26.91 -2.82
N ILE A 106 3.46 -26.67 -1.51
CA ILE A 106 4.57 -26.21 -0.66
C ILE A 106 5.82 -27.11 -0.78
N LYS A 107 5.65 -28.43 -0.79
CA LYS A 107 6.78 -29.38 -0.89
C LYS A 107 7.56 -29.20 -2.19
N ILE A 108 6.85 -29.12 -3.32
CA ILE A 108 7.45 -28.97 -4.65
C ILE A 108 8.08 -27.58 -4.77
N GLY A 109 7.40 -26.53 -4.28
CA GLY A 109 7.93 -25.18 -4.26
C GLY A 109 9.26 -25.08 -3.48
N ASN A 110 9.34 -25.74 -2.32
CA ASN A 110 10.58 -25.78 -1.53
C ASN A 110 11.72 -26.52 -2.25
N THR A 111 11.43 -27.58 -3.00
CA THR A 111 12.45 -28.26 -3.83
C THR A 111 12.99 -27.32 -4.90
N HIS A 112 12.11 -26.56 -5.59
CA HIS A 112 12.53 -25.57 -6.60
C HIS A 112 13.30 -24.40 -5.98
N LYS A 113 12.96 -23.95 -4.78
CA LYS A 113 13.68 -22.88 -4.07
C LYS A 113 15.12 -23.26 -3.71
N ARG A 114 15.39 -24.55 -3.50
CA ARG A 114 16.71 -25.08 -3.11
C ARG A 114 17.60 -25.46 -4.30
N ARG A 115 17.01 -25.60 -5.49
CA ARG A 115 17.71 -25.93 -6.73
C ARG A 115 18.44 -24.71 -7.26
#